data_AF-A0A7W5P565-F1
#
_entry.id   AF-A0A7W5P565-F1
#
_cell.length_a   1.000
_cell.length_b   1.000
_cell.length_c   1.000
_cell.angle_alpha   90.00
_cell.angle_beta   90.00
_cell.angle_gamma   90.00
#
_symmetry.space_group_name_H-M   'P 1'
#
loop_
_entity.id
_entity.type
_entity.pdbx_description
1 polymer ?
#
loop_
_entity_poly.entity_id
_entity_poly.type
_entity_poly.pdbx_seq_one_letter_code
_entity_poly.pdbx_strand_id
1 'polypeptide(L)'
;MSRHGPDPERLFFGEVVGTARRLAAEQGSMADAIAAIRRVAGPREDLLVQGAGLGVGAWSVNPGLPADLLAAGLLVGSVPRLELDVLLHWMTVGQQRGLSGARYRV
;
A
#
# COMPACT_ATOMS: atom_id res chain seq x y z
N MET A 1 11.04 -5.68 -30.82
CA MET A 1 11.02 -5.32 -29.39
C MET A 1 9.67 -4.69 -29.09
N SER A 2 8.72 -5.46 -28.54
CA SER A 2 7.39 -4.94 -28.24
C SER A 2 7.48 -3.98 -27.05
N ARG A 3 7.18 -2.70 -27.27
CA ARG A 3 6.97 -1.74 -26.19
C ARG A 3 5.74 -2.19 -25.41
N HIS A 4 5.94 -2.91 -24.31
CA HIS A 4 4.89 -3.06 -23.31
C HIS A 4 4.61 -1.65 -22.77
N GLY A 5 3.40 -1.14 -23.03
CA GLY A 5 2.91 0.04 -22.33
C GLY A 5 2.95 -0.17 -20.81
N PRO A 6 2.86 0.89 -20.00
CA PRO A 6 2.83 0.75 -18.56
C PRO A 6 1.68 -0.18 -18.15
N ASP A 7 1.99 -1.16 -17.30
CA ASP A 7 1.03 -2.12 -16.78
C ASP A 7 -0.10 -1.37 -16.05
N PRO A 8 -1.35 -1.42 -16.53
CA PRO A 8 -2.48 -0.70 -15.95
C PRO A 8 -2.71 -1.04 -14.48
N GLU A 9 -2.45 -2.28 -14.06
CA GLU A 9 -2.61 -2.68 -12.66
C GLU A 9 -1.54 -2.04 -11.78
N ARG A 10 -0.32 -1.93 -12.29
CA ARG A 10 0.76 -1.22 -11.59
C ARG A 10 0.51 0.28 -11.48
N LEU A 11 -0.07 0.88 -12.51
CA LEU A 11 -0.46 2.30 -12.47
C LEU A 11 -1.54 2.53 -11.42
N PHE A 12 -2.58 1.70 -11.44
CA PHE A 12 -3.68 1.78 -10.49
C PHE A 12 -3.22 1.51 -9.04
N PHE A 13 -2.38 0.49 -8.85
CA PHE A 13 -1.74 0.23 -7.57
C PHE A 13 -0.92 1.43 -7.07
N GLY A 14 -0.13 2.05 -7.97
CA GLY A 14 0.63 3.25 -7.68
C GLY A 14 -0.23 4.44 -7.29
N GLU A 15 -1.36 4.64 -7.96
CA GLU A 15 -2.32 5.71 -7.68
C GLU A 15 -2.97 5.56 -6.29
N VAL A 16 -3.43 4.34 -5.96
CA VAL A 16 -4.04 4.03 -4.67
C VAL A 16 -3.04 4.23 -3.52
N VAL A 17 -1.83 3.65 -3.63
CA VAL A 17 -0.79 3.78 -2.60
C VAL A 17 -0.29 5.22 -2.50
N GLY A 18 -0.11 5.91 -3.63
CA GLY A 18 0.30 7.32 -3.66
C GLY A 18 -0.72 8.23 -2.99
N THR A 19 -2.01 7.98 -3.23
CA THR A 19 -3.12 8.70 -2.60
C THR A 19 -3.12 8.49 -1.09
N ALA A 20 -2.99 7.25 -0.63
CA ALA A 20 -2.92 6.94 0.81
C ALA A 20 -1.73 7.63 1.50
N ARG A 21 -0.55 7.66 0.85
CA ARG A 21 0.63 8.37 1.37
C ARG A 21 0.42 9.88 1.46
N ARG A 22 -0.15 10.48 0.42
CA ARG A 22 -0.45 11.92 0.41
C ARG A 22 -1.42 12.27 1.55
N LEU A 23 -2.51 11.53 1.68
CA LEU A 23 -3.52 11.75 2.72
C LEU A 23 -2.95 11.54 4.13
N ALA A 24 -2.08 10.53 4.31
CA ALA A 24 -1.39 10.31 5.57
C ALA A 24 -0.46 11.49 5.95
N ALA A 25 0.18 12.12 4.97
CA ALA A 25 1.03 13.29 5.18
C ALA A 25 0.22 14.57 5.45
N GLU A 26 -0.96 14.71 4.85
CA GLU A 26 -1.85 15.87 5.01
C GLU A 26 -2.54 15.93 6.39
N GLN A 27 -2.49 14.84 7.19
CA GLN A 27 -3.02 14.75 8.57
C GLN A 27 -4.48 15.21 8.73
N GLY A 28 -5.29 15.02 7.68
CA GLY A 28 -6.72 15.32 7.69
C GLY A 28 -7.57 14.26 8.42
N SER A 29 -8.89 14.40 8.30
CA SER A 29 -9.85 13.42 8.81
C SER A 29 -9.60 12.02 8.23
N MET A 30 -9.43 11.04 9.11
CA MET A 30 -9.23 9.64 8.73
C MET A 30 -10.46 9.07 7.98
N ALA A 31 -11.67 9.50 8.36
CA ALA A 31 -12.89 9.09 7.67
C ALA A 31 -12.93 9.61 6.22
N ASP A 32 -12.54 10.88 6.01
CA ASP A 32 -12.50 11.48 4.67
C ASP A 32 -11.41 10.85 3.81
N ALA A 33 -10.25 10.54 4.42
CA ALA A 33 -9.17 9.84 3.75
C ALA A 33 -9.60 8.43 3.29
N ILE A 34 -10.27 7.67 4.15
CA ILE A 34 -10.83 6.36 3.81
C ILE A 34 -11.85 6.48 2.66
N ALA A 35 -12.76 7.46 2.73
CA ALA A 35 -13.74 7.69 1.67
C ALA A 35 -13.07 8.06 0.33
N ALA A 36 -12.01 8.87 0.36
CA ALA A 36 -11.25 9.22 -0.83
C ALA A 36 -10.53 8.01 -1.44
N ILE A 37 -9.87 7.18 -0.62
CA ILE A 37 -9.18 5.97 -1.07
C ILE A 37 -10.18 4.99 -1.69
N ARG A 38 -11.35 4.77 -1.07
CA ARG A 38 -12.39 3.90 -1.63
C ARG A 38 -12.88 4.36 -3.01
N ARG A 39 -13.01 5.67 -3.23
CA ARG A 39 -13.39 6.21 -4.55
C ARG A 39 -12.35 5.93 -5.62
N VAL A 40 -11.06 6.03 -5.28
CA VAL A 40 -9.96 5.73 -6.21
C VAL A 40 -9.88 4.23 -6.48
N ALA A 41 -9.97 3.40 -5.44
CA ALA A 41 -9.86 1.95 -5.54
C ALA A 41 -11.04 1.29 -6.27
N GLY A 42 -12.25 1.87 -6.20
CA GLY A 42 -13.43 1.32 -6.85
C GLY A 42 -13.64 -0.16 -6.47
N PRO A 43 -13.84 -1.09 -7.43
CA PRO A 43 -14.04 -2.51 -7.15
C PRO A 43 -12.74 -3.28 -6.82
N ARG A 44 -11.57 -2.64 -6.86
CA ARG A 44 -10.24 -3.28 -6.73
C ARG A 44 -9.76 -3.30 -5.28
N GLU A 45 -10.57 -3.88 -4.40
CA GLU A 45 -10.27 -3.98 -2.97
C GLU A 45 -9.04 -4.88 -2.69
N ASP A 46 -8.77 -5.83 -3.58
CA ASP A 46 -7.59 -6.70 -3.57
C ASP A 46 -6.28 -5.90 -3.51
N LEU A 47 -6.23 -4.77 -4.24
CA LEU A 47 -5.05 -3.91 -4.31
C LEU A 47 -4.85 -3.07 -3.05
N LEU A 48 -5.92 -2.78 -2.30
CA LEU A 48 -5.81 -2.11 -0.99
C LEU A 48 -5.11 -3.03 0.02
N VAL A 49 -5.54 -4.29 0.12
CA VAL A 49 -4.95 -5.29 1.02
C VAL A 49 -3.50 -5.57 0.62
N GLN A 50 -3.23 -5.70 -0.69
CA GLN A 50 -1.88 -5.86 -1.20
C GLN A 50 -0.98 -4.66 -0.85
N GLY A 51 -1.45 -3.44 -1.10
CA GLY A 51 -0.67 -2.22 -0.83
C GLY A 51 -0.35 -2.04 0.65
N ALA A 52 -1.35 -2.29 1.50
CA ALA A 52 -1.19 -2.28 2.95
C ALA A 52 -0.15 -3.32 3.40
N GLY A 53 -0.32 -4.58 2.99
CA GLY A 53 0.57 -5.66 3.39
C GLY A 53 2.01 -5.42 2.94
N LEU A 54 2.21 -5.05 1.68
CA LEU A 54 3.54 -4.72 1.15
C LEU A 54 4.20 -3.57 1.94
N GLY A 55 3.43 -2.51 2.25
CA GLY A 55 3.90 -1.36 3.01
C GLY A 55 4.32 -1.72 4.44
N VAL A 56 3.44 -2.37 5.20
CA VAL A 56 3.72 -2.80 6.59
C VAL A 56 4.88 -3.80 6.62
N GLY A 57 4.87 -4.77 5.72
CA GLY A 57 5.91 -5.79 5.62
C GLY A 57 7.29 -5.17 5.38
N ALA A 58 7.41 -4.29 4.38
CA ALA A 58 8.67 -3.60 4.09
C ALA A 58 9.12 -2.72 5.25
N TRP A 59 8.22 -1.97 5.87
CA TRP A 59 8.52 -1.10 7.01
C TRP A 59 8.99 -1.90 8.23
N SER A 60 8.43 -3.10 8.48
CA SER A 60 8.79 -3.93 9.65
C SER A 60 10.25 -4.39 9.68
N VAL A 61 10.91 -4.49 8.52
CA VAL A 61 12.31 -4.91 8.38
C VAL A 61 13.25 -3.75 8.05
N ASN A 62 12.71 -2.66 7.50
CA ASN A 62 13.45 -1.46 7.16
C ASN A 62 12.56 -0.24 7.42
N PRO A 63 12.47 0.21 8.70
CA PRO A 63 11.59 1.30 9.08
C PRO A 63 11.92 2.59 8.31
N GLY A 64 10.89 3.14 7.67
CA GLY A 64 10.92 4.41 6.96
C GLY A 64 10.21 5.52 7.74
N LEU A 65 9.58 6.44 7.01
CA LEU A 65 8.81 7.52 7.62
C LEU A 65 7.56 6.96 8.32
N PRO A 66 7.13 7.50 9.48
CA PRO A 66 5.88 7.09 10.13
C PRO A 66 4.64 7.20 9.23
N ALA A 67 4.65 8.16 8.29
CA ALA A 67 3.58 8.34 7.31
C ALA A 67 3.37 7.11 6.40
N ASP A 68 4.39 6.27 6.17
CA ASP A 68 4.22 5.03 5.40
C ASP A 68 3.36 4.00 6.15
N LEU A 69 3.51 3.91 7.47
CA LEU A 69 2.70 3.02 8.32
C LEU A 69 1.24 3.54 8.40
N LEU A 70 1.07 4.86 8.53
CA LEU A 70 -0.25 5.50 8.50
C LEU A 70 -0.95 5.28 7.16
N ALA A 71 -0.24 5.42 6.04
CA ALA A 71 -0.78 5.13 4.71
C ALA A 71 -1.27 3.68 4.61
N ALA A 72 -0.49 2.71 5.11
CA ALA A 72 -0.93 1.32 5.15
C ALA A 72 -2.17 1.11 6.04
N GLY A 73 -2.25 1.81 7.19
CA GLY A 73 -3.44 1.81 8.04
C GLY A 73 -4.69 2.36 7.34
N LEU A 74 -4.54 3.45 6.56
CA LEU A 74 -5.63 4.00 5.75
C LEU A 74 -6.10 3.03 4.67
N LEU A 75 -5.17 2.30 4.02
CA LEU A 75 -5.51 1.27 3.05
C LEU A 75 -6.31 0.14 3.70
N VAL A 76 -5.88 -0.39 4.85
CA VAL A 76 -6.63 -1.41 5.61
C VAL A 76 -8.02 -0.90 6.01
N GLY A 77 -8.11 0.31 6.56
CA GLY A 77 -9.39 0.92 6.94
C GLY A 77 -10.34 1.15 5.75
N SER A 78 -9.79 1.20 4.54
CA SER A 78 -10.56 1.34 3.31
C SER A 78 -11.16 0.03 2.80
N VAL A 79 -10.71 -1.12 3.30
CA VAL A 79 -11.24 -2.43 2.93
C VAL A 79 -12.54 -2.71 3.72
N PRO A 80 -13.68 -2.98 3.07
CA PRO A 80 -14.94 -3.26 3.77
C PRO A 80 -14.91 -4.56 4.59
N ARG A 81 -14.22 -5.59 4.08
CA ARG A 81 -14.02 -6.87 4.76
C ARG A 81 -12.57 -7.33 4.59
N LEU A 82 -11.84 -7.34 5.70
CA LEU A 82 -10.43 -7.71 5.70
C LEU A 82 -10.26 -9.21 5.93
N GLU A 83 -9.71 -9.90 4.94
CA GLU A 83 -9.23 -11.28 5.09
C GLU A 83 -7.79 -11.25 5.63
N LEU A 84 -7.62 -11.63 6.90
CA LEU A 84 -6.33 -11.49 7.59
C LEU A 84 -5.21 -12.31 6.94
N ASP A 85 -5.52 -13.51 6.46
CA ASP A 85 -4.53 -14.38 5.80
C ASP A 85 -3.98 -13.76 4.51
N VAL A 86 -4.82 -13.03 3.77
CA VAL A 86 -4.41 -12.31 2.56
C VAL A 86 -3.49 -11.14 2.93
N LEU A 87 -3.82 -10.40 3.99
CA LEU A 87 -2.95 -9.33 4.50
C LEU A 87 -1.58 -9.90 4.94
N LEU A 88 -1.58 -10.98 5.72
CA LEU A 88 -0.35 -11.63 6.21
C LEU A 88 0.51 -12.13 5.06
N HIS A 89 -0.08 -12.73 4.03
CA HIS A 89 0.63 -13.12 2.82
C HIS A 89 1.39 -11.91 2.21
N TRP A 90 0.70 -10.78 2.01
CA TRP A 90 1.33 -9.60 1.44
C TRP A 90 2.35 -8.94 2.38
N MET A 91 2.17 -9.04 3.70
CA MET A 91 3.20 -8.63 4.68
C MET A 91 4.48 -9.45 4.53
N THR A 92 4.39 -10.77 4.39
CA THR A 92 5.56 -11.61 4.12
C THR A 92 6.26 -11.21 2.83
N VAL A 93 5.51 -10.97 1.75
CA VAL A 93 6.08 -10.48 0.49
C VAL A 93 6.75 -9.11 0.67
N GLY A 94 6.13 -8.21 1.43
CA GLY A 94 6.69 -6.89 1.76
C GLY A 94 8.02 -6.98 2.51
N GLN A 95 8.11 -7.87 3.50
CA GLN A 95 9.34 -8.13 4.26
C GLN A 95 10.47 -8.61 3.35
N GLN A 96 10.19 -9.59 2.49
CA GLN A 96 11.17 -10.13 1.55
C GLN A 96 11.71 -9.03 0.62
N ARG A 97 10.84 -8.15 0.13
CA ARG A 97 11.22 -6.99 -0.70
C ARG A 97 12.04 -5.96 0.08
N GLY A 98 11.63 -5.64 1.32
CA GLY A 98 12.33 -4.70 2.19
C GLY A 98 13.77 -5.14 2.50
N LEU A 99 13.95 -6.42 2.85
CA LEU A 99 15.27 -7.02 3.08
C LEU A 99 16.14 -7.02 1.82
N SER A 100 15.55 -7.32 0.66
CA SER A 100 16.27 -7.31 -0.62
C SER A 100 16.74 -5.90 -0.99
N GLY A 101 15.91 -4.88 -0.78
CA GLY A 101 16.26 -3.48 -1.04
C GLY A 101 17.30 -2.90 -0.07
N ALA A 102 17.28 -3.32 1.20
CA ALA A 102 18.26 -2.88 2.20
C ALA A 102 19.68 -3.33 1.88
N ARG A 103 19.84 -4.51 1.26
CA ARG A 103 21.15 -5.07 0.86
C ARG A 103 21.89 -4.24 -0.20
N TYR A 104 21.21 -3.34 -0.92
CA TYR A 104 21.82 -2.47 -1.93
C TYR A 104 22.14 -1.05 -1.42
N ARG A 105 21.94 -0.78 -0.12
CA ARG A 105 22.29 0.51 0.52
C ARG A 105 23.61 0.46 1.31
N VAL A 106 24.34 -0.65 1.24
CA VAL A 106 25.64 -0.85 1.91
C VAL A 106 26.78 -0.56 0.95
#